data_AF-A0A250KWZ5-F1
#
_entry.id   AF-A0A250KWZ5-F1
#
_cell.length_a   1.000
_cell.length_b   1.000
_cell.length_c   1.000
_cell.angle_alpha   90.00
_cell.angle_beta   90.00
_cell.angle_gamma   90.00
#
_symmetry.space_group_name_H-M   'P 1'
#
loop_
_entity.id
_entity.type
_entity.pdbx_description
1 polymer ?
#
loop_
_entity_poly.entity_id
_entity_poly.type
_entity_poly.pdbx_seq_one_letter_code
_entity_poly.pdbx_strand_id
1 'polypeptide(L)'
;MSNTPEQQQIDHWLKVARDGLTQTEEDFKSGFYEAENISIESVHTGTAMLYASLARAKFLNGDPIAEVRAEFANAARHILKSFRMAYDETDPDYQGEKADLSAVSETIAIDGLNFALMAADFDLAVELGRGYRDRPDGFSLGLDVNRYVNALAFTVRDRLEDARQRLQAQFDDYARKPPKSAADRNYHSLVTALSGILERDAARFNEGLAAQLKIYQGYARGEGKNTTFEFICDYAVALANLGLRRGLAVTAEHPTLPRGLLIQP
;
A
#
# COMPACT_ATOMS: atom_id res chain seq x y z
N MET A 1 -20.45 5.03 17.86
CA MET A 1 -20.95 3.70 17.46
C MET A 1 -19.77 2.97 16.83
N SER A 2 -19.39 1.80 17.34
CA SER A 2 -18.36 0.97 16.70
C SER A 2 -18.89 0.55 15.34
N ASN A 3 -18.25 0.97 14.25
CA ASN A 3 -18.58 0.53 12.91
C ASN A 3 -17.94 -0.86 12.74
N THR A 4 -18.61 -1.89 13.24
CA THR A 4 -18.18 -3.29 13.07
C THR A 4 -19.03 -3.90 11.96
N PRO A 5 -18.43 -4.55 10.94
CA PRO A 5 -19.19 -5.15 9.85
C PRO A 5 -20.05 -6.31 10.36
N GLU A 6 -21.17 -6.55 9.66
CA GLU A 6 -22.00 -7.73 9.92
C GLU A 6 -21.31 -9.00 9.40
N GLN A 7 -21.49 -10.14 10.08
CA GLN A 7 -20.88 -11.40 9.68
C GLN A 7 -21.21 -11.78 8.22
N GLN A 8 -22.45 -11.51 7.76
CA GLN A 8 -22.84 -11.76 6.38
C GLN A 8 -22.00 -10.97 5.36
N GLN A 9 -21.59 -9.74 5.69
CA GLN A 9 -20.71 -8.95 4.83
C GLN A 9 -19.30 -9.54 4.81
N ILE A 10 -18.79 -9.94 5.96
CA ILE A 10 -17.48 -10.59 6.10
C ILE A 10 -17.44 -11.88 5.27
N ASP A 11 -18.45 -12.75 5.43
CA ASP A 11 -18.57 -14.01 4.69
C ASP A 11 -18.61 -13.78 3.18
N HIS A 12 -19.33 -12.74 2.74
CA HIS A 12 -19.37 -12.33 1.34
C HIS A 12 -17.98 -11.90 0.83
N TRP A 13 -17.27 -11.03 1.54
CA TRP A 13 -15.93 -10.58 1.13
C TRP A 13 -14.91 -11.72 1.11
N LEU A 14 -14.96 -12.62 2.09
CA LEU A 14 -14.12 -13.84 2.13
C LEU A 14 -14.39 -14.71 0.91
N LYS A 15 -15.66 -14.95 0.56
CA LYS A 15 -16.06 -15.74 -0.60
C LYS A 15 -15.58 -15.08 -1.90
N VAL A 16 -15.88 -13.80 -2.11
CA VAL A 16 -15.52 -13.08 -3.33
C VAL A 16 -14.01 -13.08 -3.56
N ALA A 17 -13.21 -12.85 -2.53
CA ALA A 17 -11.75 -12.86 -2.66
C ALA A 17 -11.21 -14.26 -2.99
N ARG A 18 -11.73 -15.33 -2.34
CA ARG A 18 -11.31 -16.71 -2.60
C ARG A 18 -11.69 -17.20 -3.99
N ASP A 19 -12.93 -16.93 -4.41
CA ASP A 19 -13.42 -17.28 -5.74
C ASP A 19 -12.63 -16.55 -6.81
N GLY A 20 -12.35 -15.25 -6.60
CA GLY A 20 -11.51 -14.46 -7.50
C GLY A 20 -10.09 -15.03 -7.64
N LEU A 21 -9.46 -15.41 -6.53
CA LEU A 21 -8.13 -16.04 -6.56
C LEU A 21 -8.15 -17.38 -7.32
N THR A 22 -9.18 -18.18 -7.10
CA THR A 22 -9.36 -19.47 -7.80
C THR A 22 -9.56 -19.24 -9.30
N GLN A 23 -10.44 -18.31 -9.67
CA GLN A 23 -10.70 -17.97 -11.06
C GLN A 23 -9.43 -17.45 -11.76
N THR A 24 -8.66 -16.58 -11.10
CA THR A 24 -7.40 -16.07 -11.68
C THR A 24 -6.40 -17.20 -11.93
N GLU A 25 -6.33 -18.20 -11.04
CA GLU A 25 -5.48 -19.36 -11.25
C GLU A 25 -5.95 -20.24 -12.43
N GLU A 26 -7.27 -20.45 -12.57
CA GLU A 26 -7.87 -21.20 -13.68
C GLU A 26 -7.71 -20.47 -15.03
N ASP A 27 -7.91 -19.16 -15.06
CA ASP A 27 -7.70 -18.30 -16.23
C ASP A 27 -6.24 -18.31 -16.67
N PHE A 28 -5.30 -18.25 -15.71
CA PHE A 28 -3.88 -18.35 -16.01
C PHE A 28 -3.53 -19.73 -16.61
N LYS A 29 -4.01 -20.82 -16.01
CA LYS A 29 -3.75 -22.19 -16.50
C LYS A 29 -4.37 -22.48 -17.87
N SER A 30 -5.50 -21.86 -18.18
CA SER A 30 -6.20 -22.05 -19.46
C SER A 30 -5.63 -21.19 -20.60
N GLY A 31 -4.71 -20.27 -20.30
CA GLY A 31 -4.17 -19.32 -21.28
C GLY A 31 -5.13 -18.17 -21.62
N PHE A 32 -6.17 -17.95 -20.80
CA PHE A 32 -7.19 -16.93 -21.05
C PHE A 32 -6.60 -15.53 -21.18
N TYR A 33 -5.70 -15.13 -20.27
CA TYR A 33 -5.11 -13.79 -20.30
C TYR A 33 -4.28 -13.53 -21.56
N GLU A 34 -3.57 -14.54 -22.06
CA GLU A 34 -2.85 -14.43 -23.34
C GLU A 34 -3.84 -14.28 -24.51
N ALA A 35 -4.91 -15.08 -24.53
CA ALA A 35 -5.93 -15.02 -25.57
C ALA A 35 -6.66 -13.67 -25.62
N GLU A 36 -6.89 -13.05 -24.47
CA GLU A 36 -7.54 -11.72 -24.35
C GLU A 36 -6.53 -10.55 -24.41
N ASN A 37 -5.25 -10.82 -24.66
CA ASN A 37 -4.19 -9.82 -24.71
C ASN A 37 -4.13 -8.94 -23.44
N ILE A 38 -4.32 -9.57 -22.28
CA ILE A 38 -4.20 -8.95 -20.95
C ILE A 38 -2.75 -9.13 -20.48
N SER A 39 -2.10 -8.03 -20.10
CA SER A 39 -0.72 -8.07 -19.62
C SER A 39 -0.62 -8.87 -18.31
N ILE A 40 0.41 -9.69 -18.23
CA ILE A 40 0.56 -10.59 -17.08
C ILE A 40 0.98 -9.83 -15.82
N GLU A 41 1.66 -8.69 -15.95
CA GLU A 41 1.90 -7.74 -14.85
C GLU A 41 0.60 -7.20 -14.28
N SER A 42 -0.39 -6.87 -15.13
CA SER A 42 -1.72 -6.44 -14.66
C SER A 42 -2.48 -7.56 -13.97
N VAL A 43 -2.33 -8.81 -14.40
CA VAL A 43 -2.90 -9.98 -13.70
C VAL A 43 -2.31 -10.11 -12.30
N HIS A 44 -0.97 -10.01 -12.15
CA HIS A 44 -0.33 -10.04 -10.84
C HIS A 44 -0.81 -8.88 -9.96
N THR A 45 -0.91 -7.67 -10.51
CA THR A 45 -1.41 -6.49 -9.78
C THR A 45 -2.87 -6.66 -9.34
N GLY A 46 -3.75 -7.21 -10.19
CA GLY A 46 -5.12 -7.55 -9.83
C GLY A 46 -5.20 -8.64 -8.74
N THR A 47 -4.36 -9.66 -8.85
CA THR A 47 -4.25 -10.75 -7.86
C THR A 47 -3.83 -10.21 -6.49
N ALA A 48 -2.92 -9.24 -6.45
CA ALA A 48 -2.50 -8.59 -5.21
C ALA A 48 -3.69 -7.94 -4.49
N MET A 49 -4.60 -7.29 -5.23
CA MET A 49 -5.79 -6.67 -4.65
C MET A 49 -6.76 -7.69 -4.05
N LEU A 50 -6.88 -8.87 -4.66
CA LEU A 50 -7.67 -9.98 -4.11
C LEU A 50 -7.07 -10.49 -2.80
N TYR A 51 -5.75 -10.69 -2.74
CA TYR A 51 -5.07 -11.07 -1.50
C TYR A 51 -5.19 -10.02 -0.40
N ALA A 52 -5.03 -8.72 -0.74
CA ALA A 52 -5.21 -7.65 0.23
C ALA A 52 -6.65 -7.58 0.75
N SER A 53 -7.65 -7.78 -0.13
CA SER A 53 -9.05 -7.87 0.25
C SER A 53 -9.30 -9.06 1.18
N LEU A 54 -8.74 -10.23 0.85
CA LEU A 54 -8.81 -11.43 1.69
C LEU A 54 -8.18 -11.18 3.07
N ALA A 55 -7.01 -10.55 3.13
CA ALA A 55 -6.32 -10.21 4.37
C ALA A 55 -7.18 -9.33 5.28
N ARG A 56 -7.77 -8.26 4.72
CA ARG A 56 -8.69 -7.38 5.45
C ARG A 56 -9.94 -8.13 5.93
N ALA A 57 -10.54 -8.97 5.09
CA ALA A 57 -11.72 -9.74 5.45
C ALA A 57 -11.41 -10.76 6.57
N LYS A 58 -10.28 -11.47 6.48
CA LYS A 58 -9.78 -12.38 7.54
C LYS A 58 -9.58 -11.63 8.86
N PHE A 59 -8.98 -10.44 8.81
CA PHE A 59 -8.80 -9.61 10.01
C PHE A 59 -10.13 -9.24 10.66
N LEU A 60 -11.11 -8.80 9.85
CA LEU A 60 -12.44 -8.44 10.34
C LEU A 60 -13.22 -9.64 10.88
N ASN A 61 -12.95 -10.85 10.35
CA ASN A 61 -13.50 -12.11 10.83
C ASN A 61 -12.90 -12.57 12.19
N GLY A 62 -11.81 -11.95 12.63
CA GLY A 62 -11.08 -12.35 13.84
C GLY A 62 -10.16 -13.55 13.63
N ASP A 63 -9.74 -13.83 12.39
CA ASP A 63 -8.78 -14.90 12.09
C ASP A 63 -7.42 -14.61 12.76
N PRO A 64 -6.60 -15.65 13.02
CA PRO A 64 -5.27 -15.46 13.59
C PRO A 64 -4.43 -14.44 12.80
N ILE A 65 -3.80 -13.49 13.49
CA ILE A 65 -3.03 -12.41 12.86
C ILE A 65 -1.91 -12.93 11.94
N ALA A 66 -1.36 -14.11 12.21
CA ALA A 66 -0.38 -14.75 11.35
C ALA A 66 -0.95 -15.08 9.95
N GLU A 67 -2.21 -15.55 9.88
CA GLU A 67 -2.89 -15.84 8.62
C GLU A 67 -3.24 -14.56 7.87
N VAL A 68 -3.68 -13.52 8.58
CA VAL A 68 -3.92 -12.18 8.01
C VAL A 68 -2.65 -11.62 7.36
N ARG A 69 -1.52 -11.68 8.09
CA ARG A 69 -0.23 -11.19 7.60
C ARG A 69 0.28 -12.00 6.42
N ALA A 70 0.03 -13.31 6.39
CA ALA A 70 0.39 -14.15 5.25
C ALA A 70 -0.30 -13.68 3.96
N GLU A 71 -1.58 -13.29 4.02
CA GLU A 71 -2.27 -12.78 2.84
C GLU A 71 -1.79 -11.39 2.40
N PHE A 72 -1.49 -10.49 3.33
CA PHE A 72 -0.82 -9.23 2.97
C PHE A 72 0.56 -9.46 2.35
N ALA A 73 1.32 -10.45 2.83
CA ALA A 73 2.60 -10.82 2.24
C ALA A 73 2.42 -11.38 0.83
N ASN A 74 1.39 -12.21 0.59
CA ASN A 74 1.05 -12.67 -0.76
C ASN A 74 0.69 -11.50 -1.69
N ALA A 75 -0.11 -10.55 -1.21
CA ALA A 75 -0.43 -9.34 -1.97
C ALA A 75 0.84 -8.56 -2.37
N ALA A 76 1.74 -8.32 -1.42
CA ALA A 76 3.01 -7.64 -1.66
C ALA A 76 3.93 -8.40 -2.64
N ARG A 77 3.98 -9.74 -2.55
CA ARG A 77 4.77 -10.58 -3.48
C ARG A 77 4.24 -10.52 -4.91
N HIS A 78 2.92 -10.47 -5.09
CA HIS A 78 2.32 -10.30 -6.41
C HIS A 78 2.68 -8.94 -7.01
N ILE A 79 2.62 -7.85 -6.23
CA ILE A 79 3.13 -6.55 -6.71
C ILE A 79 4.61 -6.62 -7.05
N LEU A 80 5.43 -7.22 -6.18
CA LEU A 80 6.87 -7.37 -6.44
C LEU A 80 7.15 -8.14 -7.74
N LYS A 81 6.35 -9.16 -8.03
CA LYS A 81 6.44 -9.92 -9.28
C LYS A 81 6.17 -9.02 -10.49
N SER A 82 5.11 -8.20 -10.48
CA SER A 82 4.87 -7.21 -11.55
C SER A 82 6.07 -6.29 -11.77
N PHE A 83 6.69 -5.79 -10.69
CA PHE A 83 7.90 -4.99 -10.79
C PHE A 83 9.07 -5.79 -11.38
N ARG A 84 9.34 -7.01 -10.91
CA ARG A 84 10.42 -7.85 -11.46
C ARG A 84 10.24 -8.13 -12.95
N MET A 85 9.04 -8.46 -13.38
CA MET A 85 8.73 -8.69 -14.79
C MET A 85 9.00 -7.45 -15.65
N ALA A 86 8.67 -6.25 -15.16
CA ALA A 86 8.95 -5.03 -15.91
C ALA A 86 10.45 -4.68 -15.97
N TYR A 87 11.22 -5.07 -14.96
CA TYR A 87 12.45 -4.34 -14.61
C TYR A 87 13.68 -5.21 -14.34
N ASP A 88 13.53 -6.49 -14.03
CA ASP A 88 14.61 -7.41 -13.67
C ASP A 88 14.86 -8.42 -14.80
N GLU A 89 15.96 -8.24 -15.55
CA GLU A 89 16.37 -9.13 -16.65
C GLU A 89 16.61 -10.59 -16.23
N THR A 90 16.74 -10.85 -14.93
CA THR A 90 16.92 -12.21 -14.41
C THR A 90 15.59 -12.90 -14.07
N ASP A 91 14.47 -12.18 -14.09
CA ASP A 91 13.15 -12.76 -13.90
C ASP A 91 12.78 -13.58 -15.16
N PRO A 92 12.31 -14.84 -15.00
CA PRO A 92 11.98 -15.70 -16.14
C PRO A 92 10.86 -15.13 -17.02
N ASP A 93 10.02 -14.25 -16.48
CA ASP A 93 8.90 -13.63 -17.17
C ASP A 93 9.19 -12.15 -17.52
N TYR A 94 10.48 -11.76 -17.58
CA TYR A 94 10.90 -10.40 -17.90
C TYR A 94 10.37 -9.89 -19.26
N GLN A 95 9.73 -8.72 -19.26
CA GLN A 95 9.10 -8.09 -20.41
C GLN A 95 9.86 -6.87 -20.96
N GLY A 96 10.67 -6.19 -20.13
CA GLY A 96 11.46 -5.02 -20.53
C GLY A 96 10.64 -3.93 -21.23
N GLU A 97 10.99 -3.57 -22.46
CA GLU A 97 10.28 -2.54 -23.23
C GLU A 97 8.83 -2.90 -23.58
N LYS A 98 8.45 -4.18 -23.50
CA LYS A 98 7.08 -4.65 -23.73
C LYS A 98 6.21 -4.60 -22.47
N ALA A 99 6.81 -4.25 -21.33
CA ALA A 99 6.13 -4.30 -20.05
C ALA A 99 4.95 -3.33 -19.98
N ASP A 100 3.90 -3.73 -19.29
CA ASP A 100 2.78 -2.84 -18.99
C ASP A 100 3.15 -1.89 -17.85
N LEU A 101 3.64 -0.71 -18.22
CA LEU A 101 4.07 0.32 -17.26
C LEU A 101 2.92 0.88 -16.41
N SER A 102 1.65 0.62 -16.77
CA SER A 102 0.52 0.99 -15.92
C SER A 102 0.41 0.10 -14.67
N ALA A 103 0.82 -1.16 -14.80
CA ALA A 103 0.85 -2.15 -13.71
C ALA A 103 2.02 -1.97 -12.73
N VAL A 104 2.95 -1.06 -13.03
CA VAL A 104 4.14 -0.76 -12.20
C VAL A 104 4.28 0.76 -11.92
N SER A 105 3.14 1.42 -11.76
CA SER A 105 3.05 2.86 -11.45
C SER A 105 3.32 3.19 -9.97
N GLU A 106 3.37 4.48 -9.64
CA GLU A 106 3.63 4.93 -8.26
C GLU A 106 2.59 4.43 -7.26
N THR A 107 1.30 4.41 -7.62
CA THR A 107 0.24 3.90 -6.72
C THR A 107 0.38 2.40 -6.49
N ILE A 108 0.77 1.64 -7.51
CA ILE A 108 1.02 0.20 -7.38
C ILE A 108 2.21 -0.07 -6.45
N ALA A 109 3.29 0.70 -6.57
CA ALA A 109 4.42 0.60 -5.65
C ALA A 109 4.03 0.96 -4.21
N ILE A 110 3.22 2.00 -4.02
CA ILE A 110 2.70 2.38 -2.70
C ILE A 110 1.85 1.24 -2.11
N ASP A 111 0.96 0.64 -2.88
CA ASP A 111 0.15 -0.48 -2.43
C ASP A 111 1.01 -1.68 -2.02
N GLY A 112 1.99 -2.06 -2.85
CA GLY A 112 2.93 -3.14 -2.52
C GLY A 112 3.69 -2.87 -1.22
N LEU A 113 4.25 -1.67 -1.07
CA LEU A 113 4.96 -1.26 0.15
C LEU A 113 4.03 -1.27 1.36
N ASN A 114 2.80 -0.76 1.21
CA ASN A 114 1.80 -0.78 2.28
C ASN A 114 1.47 -2.21 2.70
N PHE A 115 1.22 -3.12 1.76
CA PHE A 115 0.91 -4.52 2.06
C PHE A 115 2.08 -5.22 2.74
N ALA A 116 3.33 -4.98 2.31
CA ALA A 116 4.50 -5.55 2.98
C ALA A 116 4.63 -5.06 4.45
N LEU A 117 4.39 -3.76 4.68
CA LEU A 117 4.40 -3.19 6.03
C LEU A 117 3.22 -3.66 6.89
N MET A 118 2.05 -3.88 6.30
CA MET A 118 0.88 -4.47 6.99
C MET A 118 1.10 -5.95 7.30
N ALA A 119 1.83 -6.68 6.45
CA ALA A 119 2.28 -8.04 6.71
C ALA A 119 3.34 -8.12 7.83
N ALA A 120 3.90 -6.98 8.26
CA ALA A 120 5.09 -6.90 9.11
C ALA A 120 6.33 -7.58 8.48
N ASP A 121 6.38 -7.67 7.16
CA ASP A 121 7.48 -8.24 6.39
C ASP A 121 8.37 -7.10 5.85
N PHE A 122 9.28 -6.64 6.70
CA PHE A 122 10.16 -5.50 6.38
C PHE A 122 11.22 -5.85 5.34
N ASP A 123 11.61 -7.13 5.23
CA ASP A 123 12.54 -7.58 4.20
C ASP A 123 11.86 -7.54 2.83
N LEU A 124 10.60 -7.98 2.73
CA LEU A 124 9.80 -7.82 1.51
C LEU A 124 9.58 -6.35 1.15
N ALA A 125 9.36 -5.47 2.14
CA ALA A 125 9.27 -4.03 1.90
C ALA A 125 10.59 -3.46 1.33
N VAL A 126 11.75 -3.93 1.82
CA VAL A 126 13.07 -3.57 1.27
C VAL A 126 13.20 -4.05 -0.18
N GLU A 127 12.78 -5.28 -0.50
CA GLU A 127 12.80 -5.81 -1.87
C GLU A 127 11.95 -4.97 -2.82
N LEU A 128 10.71 -4.64 -2.43
CA LEU A 128 9.83 -3.75 -3.19
C LEU A 128 10.45 -2.36 -3.39
N GLY A 129 11.02 -1.78 -2.33
CA GLY A 129 11.70 -0.49 -2.42
C GLY A 129 12.94 -0.51 -3.32
N ARG A 130 13.55 -1.68 -3.55
CA ARG A 130 14.66 -1.87 -4.52
C ARG A 130 14.13 -2.03 -5.94
N GLY A 131 13.01 -2.71 -6.11
CA GLY A 131 12.39 -2.97 -7.42
C GLY A 131 11.70 -1.74 -8.01
N TYR A 132 11.18 -0.84 -7.17
CA TYR A 132 10.54 0.39 -7.64
C TYR A 132 11.54 1.35 -8.31
N ARG A 133 11.13 1.89 -9.46
CA ARG A 133 11.81 2.93 -10.23
C ARG A 133 10.79 3.84 -10.90
N ASP A 134 11.17 5.08 -11.19
CA ASP A 134 10.37 5.96 -12.04
C ASP A 134 10.21 5.33 -13.42
N ARG A 135 9.06 5.56 -14.06
CA ARG A 135 8.76 4.96 -15.36
C ARG A 135 9.72 5.49 -16.44
N PRO A 136 10.23 4.61 -17.33
CA PRO A 136 11.18 5.02 -18.37
C PRO A 136 10.55 5.91 -19.44
N ASP A 137 9.23 5.90 -19.59
CA ASP A 137 8.50 6.76 -20.53
C ASP A 137 8.29 8.20 -20.02
N GLY A 138 8.77 8.52 -18.82
CA GLY A 138 8.66 9.84 -18.20
C GLY A 138 7.26 10.17 -17.67
N PHE A 139 6.30 9.24 -17.73
CA PHE A 139 4.99 9.45 -17.12
C PHE A 139 5.10 9.42 -15.59
N SER A 140 4.41 10.36 -14.93
CA SER A 140 4.26 10.37 -13.48
C SER A 140 2.84 10.79 -13.09
N LEU A 141 2.28 10.14 -12.08
CA LEU A 141 0.94 10.43 -11.56
C LEU A 141 0.82 11.78 -10.85
N GLY A 142 1.94 12.43 -10.58
CA GLY A 142 2.00 13.72 -9.89
C GLY A 142 3.27 13.82 -9.06
N LEU A 143 3.79 15.03 -8.92
CA LEU A 143 5.06 15.27 -8.24
C LEU A 143 5.02 14.89 -6.76
N ASP A 144 3.88 15.09 -6.10
CA ASP A 144 3.68 14.73 -4.69
C ASP A 144 3.59 13.22 -4.48
N VAL A 145 2.83 12.52 -5.35
CA VAL A 145 2.76 11.05 -5.38
C VAL A 145 4.15 10.45 -5.58
N ASN A 146 4.86 10.93 -6.60
CA ASN A 146 6.19 10.47 -6.97
C ASN A 146 7.21 10.67 -5.85
N ARG A 147 7.24 11.86 -5.23
CA ARG A 147 8.14 12.14 -4.12
C ARG A 147 7.80 11.31 -2.89
N TYR A 148 6.52 11.10 -2.59
CA TYR A 148 6.10 10.26 -1.48
C TYR A 148 6.56 8.81 -1.67
N VAL A 149 6.26 8.18 -2.80
CA VAL A 149 6.65 6.77 -3.03
C VAL A 149 8.16 6.60 -3.05
N ASN A 150 8.90 7.53 -3.68
CA ASN A 150 10.36 7.51 -3.65
C ASN A 150 10.89 7.65 -2.21
N ALA A 151 10.34 8.57 -1.42
CA ALA A 151 10.72 8.72 -0.02
C ALA A 151 10.40 7.47 0.80
N LEU A 152 9.24 6.83 0.58
CA LEU A 152 8.87 5.59 1.25
C LEU A 152 9.81 4.45 0.88
N ALA A 153 10.10 4.26 -0.42
CA ALA A 153 11.04 3.28 -0.94
C ALA A 153 12.46 3.47 -0.38
N PHE A 154 12.94 4.72 -0.29
CA PHE A 154 14.21 5.02 0.36
C PHE A 154 14.17 4.76 1.87
N THR A 155 13.07 5.10 2.52
CA THR A 155 12.88 4.88 3.96
C THR A 155 13.01 3.40 4.29
N VAL A 156 12.26 2.51 3.63
CA VAL A 156 12.32 1.07 3.91
C VAL A 156 13.72 0.48 3.65
N ARG A 157 14.48 1.06 2.72
CA ARG A 157 15.88 0.69 2.39
C ARG A 157 16.94 1.34 3.29
N ASP A 158 16.52 2.04 4.33
CA ASP A 158 17.38 2.79 5.25
C ASP A 158 18.24 3.89 4.57
N ARG A 159 17.80 4.39 3.40
CA ARG A 159 18.40 5.52 2.69
C ARG A 159 17.80 6.85 3.18
N LEU A 160 18.03 7.16 4.46
CA LEU A 160 17.29 8.21 5.18
C LEU A 160 17.53 9.62 4.64
N GLU A 161 18.76 9.92 4.22
CA GLU A 161 19.09 11.24 3.65
C GLU A 161 18.38 11.47 2.32
N ASP A 162 18.35 10.46 1.45
CA ASP A 162 17.64 10.54 0.17
C ASP A 162 16.14 10.73 0.41
N ALA A 163 15.56 9.99 1.36
CA ALA A 163 14.16 10.14 1.74
C ALA A 163 13.88 11.56 2.26
N ARG A 164 14.73 12.10 3.14
CA ARG A 164 14.58 13.45 3.70
C ARG A 164 14.64 14.54 2.62
N GLN A 165 15.56 14.42 1.66
CA GLN A 165 15.64 15.37 0.55
C GLN A 165 14.35 15.39 -0.28
N ARG A 166 13.74 14.23 -0.55
CA ARG A 166 12.46 14.15 -1.27
C ARG A 166 11.32 14.80 -0.48
N LEU A 167 11.23 14.55 0.83
CA LEU A 167 10.18 15.12 1.66
C LEU A 167 10.36 16.63 1.88
N GLN A 168 11.59 17.11 2.06
CA GLN A 168 11.86 18.55 2.21
C GLN A 168 11.43 19.32 0.97
N ALA A 169 11.78 18.82 -0.23
CA ALA A 169 11.33 19.42 -1.48
C ALA A 169 9.80 19.49 -1.58
N GLN A 170 9.11 18.48 -1.06
CA GLN A 170 7.65 18.46 -1.03
C GLN A 170 7.06 19.47 -0.03
N PHE A 171 7.66 19.63 1.15
CA PHE A 171 7.24 20.66 2.10
C PHE A 171 7.47 22.07 1.55
N ASP A 172 8.60 22.32 0.88
CA ASP A 172 8.89 23.62 0.27
C ASP A 172 7.82 23.99 -0.78
N ASP A 173 7.38 23.01 -1.56
CA ASP A 173 6.31 23.22 -2.55
C ASP A 173 4.95 23.45 -1.90
N TYR A 174 4.60 22.72 -0.83
CA TYR A 174 3.38 22.97 -0.07
C TYR A 174 3.40 24.32 0.68
N ALA A 175 4.56 24.80 1.12
CA ALA A 175 4.69 26.13 1.73
C ALA A 175 4.41 27.25 0.72
N ARG A 176 4.86 27.08 -0.54
CA ARG A 176 4.57 28.02 -1.64
C ARG A 176 3.14 27.90 -2.14
N LYS A 177 2.62 26.68 -2.19
CA LYS A 177 1.29 26.34 -2.71
C LYS A 177 0.61 25.35 -1.76
N PRO A 178 -0.10 25.85 -0.73
CA PRO A 178 -0.80 24.98 0.22
C PRO A 178 -1.77 24.01 -0.48
N PRO A 179 -1.92 22.78 0.04
CA PRO A 179 -2.75 21.74 -0.57
C PRO A 179 -4.22 22.19 -0.63
N LYS A 180 -4.84 22.10 -1.82
CA LYS A 180 -6.22 22.56 -2.03
C LYS A 180 -7.18 21.40 -2.28
N SER A 181 -6.77 20.44 -3.09
CA SER A 181 -7.60 19.29 -3.43
C SER A 181 -7.64 18.25 -2.29
N ALA A 182 -8.57 17.29 -2.36
CA ALA A 182 -8.57 16.16 -1.43
C ALA A 182 -7.33 15.26 -1.63
N ALA A 183 -6.90 15.08 -2.88
CA ALA A 183 -5.69 14.34 -3.21
C ALA A 183 -4.42 15.01 -2.65
N ASP A 184 -4.28 16.33 -2.82
CA ASP A 184 -3.12 17.08 -2.30
C ASP A 184 -3.04 16.94 -0.77
N ARG A 185 -4.21 17.03 -0.10
CA ARG A 185 -4.30 16.91 1.37
C ARG A 185 -3.95 15.50 1.83
N ASN A 186 -4.36 14.47 1.08
CA ASN A 186 -4.01 13.07 1.34
C ASN A 186 -2.47 12.92 1.34
N TYR A 187 -1.79 13.29 0.25
CA TYR A 187 -0.34 13.16 0.17
C TYR A 187 0.41 14.08 1.14
N HIS A 188 -0.09 15.27 1.44
CA HIS A 188 0.48 16.12 2.48
C HIS A 188 0.50 15.42 3.85
N SER A 189 -0.59 14.74 4.22
CA SER A 189 -0.64 14.01 5.50
C SER A 189 0.26 12.77 5.54
N LEU A 190 0.38 12.05 4.42
CA LEU A 190 1.31 10.92 4.27
C LEU A 190 2.78 11.36 4.38
N VAL A 191 3.14 12.45 3.69
CA VAL A 191 4.47 13.07 3.76
C VAL A 191 4.77 13.56 5.19
N THR A 192 3.79 14.15 5.87
CA THR A 192 3.93 14.59 7.27
C THR A 192 4.23 13.42 8.20
N ALA A 193 3.46 12.32 8.09
CA ALA A 193 3.67 11.13 8.90
C ALA A 193 5.05 10.51 8.64
N LEU A 194 5.43 10.35 7.36
CA LEU A 194 6.72 9.78 6.98
C LEU A 194 7.90 10.66 7.40
N SER A 195 7.75 11.99 7.36
CA SER A 195 8.78 12.92 7.88
C SER A 195 9.00 12.73 9.38
N GLY A 196 7.92 12.60 10.16
CA GLY A 196 8.02 12.29 11.59
C GLY A 196 8.77 10.97 11.86
N ILE A 197 8.53 9.96 11.02
CA ILE A 197 9.28 8.69 11.08
C ILE A 197 10.78 8.90 10.81
N LEU A 198 11.13 9.68 9.79
CA LEU A 198 12.53 9.95 9.41
C LEU A 198 13.28 10.79 10.45
N GLU A 199 12.59 11.73 11.08
CA GLU A 199 13.16 12.68 12.05
C GLU A 199 13.09 12.16 13.49
N ARG A 200 12.46 11.00 13.70
CA ARG A 200 12.09 10.48 15.03
C ARG A 200 11.25 11.47 15.85
N ASP A 201 10.45 12.27 15.15
CA ASP A 201 9.51 13.21 15.74
C ASP A 201 8.15 12.52 15.91
N ALA A 202 7.90 12.03 17.13
CA ALA A 202 6.66 11.35 17.47
C ALA A 202 5.42 12.26 17.36
N ALA A 203 5.56 13.57 17.58
CA ALA A 203 4.44 14.50 17.47
C ALA A 203 4.03 14.67 16.01
N ARG A 204 4.99 14.94 15.13
CA ARG A 204 4.77 15.08 13.68
C ARG A 204 4.25 13.80 13.04
N PHE A 205 4.80 12.66 13.45
CA PHE A 205 4.34 11.35 13.00
C PHE A 205 2.86 11.12 13.31
N ASN A 206 2.44 11.35 14.56
CA ASN A 206 1.06 11.14 14.98
C ASN A 206 0.11 12.21 14.43
N GLU A 207 0.56 13.45 14.24
CA GLU A 207 -0.20 14.49 13.54
C GLU A 207 -0.51 14.07 12.09
N GLY A 208 0.50 13.59 11.36
CA GLY A 208 0.32 13.08 10.00
C GLY A 208 -0.63 11.89 9.93
N LEU A 209 -0.48 10.92 10.84
CA LEU A 209 -1.41 9.78 10.93
C LEU A 209 -2.85 10.22 11.21
N ALA A 210 -3.05 11.11 12.19
CA ALA A 210 -4.39 11.59 12.53
C ALA A 210 -5.04 12.37 11.37
N ALA A 211 -4.26 13.18 10.66
CA ALA A 211 -4.73 13.89 9.47
C ALA A 211 -5.12 12.91 8.35
N GLN A 212 -4.31 11.87 8.12
CA GLN A 212 -4.60 10.85 7.10
C GLN A 212 -5.89 10.09 7.41
N LEU A 213 -6.07 9.68 8.67
CA LEU A 213 -7.28 8.97 9.11
C LEU A 213 -8.54 9.83 8.97
N LYS A 214 -8.44 11.12 9.25
CA LYS A 214 -9.54 12.08 9.07
C LYS A 214 -9.92 12.24 7.59
N ILE A 215 -8.94 12.32 6.69
CA ILE A 215 -9.18 12.41 5.24
C ILE A 215 -9.81 11.12 4.74
N TYR A 216 -9.24 9.98 5.14
CA TYR A 216 -9.70 8.65 4.75
C TYR A 216 -11.16 8.38 5.13
N GLN A 217 -11.66 8.97 6.21
CA GLN A 217 -13.06 8.82 6.62
C GLN A 217 -14.06 9.24 5.53
N GLY A 218 -13.70 10.20 4.66
CA GLY A 218 -14.53 10.56 3.50
C GLY A 218 -14.61 9.43 2.47
N TYR A 219 -13.47 8.82 2.15
CA TYR A 219 -13.38 7.66 1.25
C TYR A 219 -14.13 6.45 1.83
N ALA A 220 -13.88 6.11 3.09
CA ALA A 220 -14.52 4.99 3.78
C ALA A 220 -16.06 5.07 3.78
N ARG A 221 -16.62 6.28 3.89
CA ARG A 221 -18.08 6.53 3.83
C ARG A 221 -18.63 6.66 2.40
N GLY A 222 -17.76 6.87 1.43
CA GLY A 222 -18.06 7.04 0.01
C GLY A 222 -17.72 5.79 -0.77
N GLU A 223 -16.65 5.85 -1.57
CA GLU A 223 -16.21 4.78 -2.46
C GLU A 223 -15.86 3.47 -1.73
N GLY A 224 -15.32 3.55 -0.52
CA GLY A 224 -14.98 2.38 0.29
C GLY A 224 -16.18 1.72 0.98
N LYS A 225 -17.36 2.34 0.92
CA LYS A 225 -18.55 1.88 1.66
C LYS A 225 -18.96 0.47 1.23
N ASN A 226 -19.38 -0.35 2.20
CA ASN A 226 -19.78 -1.75 2.01
C ASN A 226 -18.64 -2.66 1.49
N THR A 227 -17.39 -2.21 1.61
CA THR A 227 -16.20 -3.02 1.32
C THR A 227 -15.31 -3.08 2.55
N THR A 228 -14.25 -3.89 2.50
CA THR A 228 -13.25 -3.95 3.57
C THR A 228 -12.55 -2.60 3.81
N PHE A 229 -12.51 -1.72 2.81
CA PHE A 229 -11.92 -0.38 2.94
C PHE A 229 -12.71 0.56 3.87
N GLU A 230 -13.98 0.28 4.15
CA GLU A 230 -14.76 1.06 5.12
C GLU A 230 -14.15 0.99 6.54
N PHE A 231 -13.43 -0.10 6.85
CA PHE A 231 -12.99 -0.43 8.20
C PHE A 231 -11.48 -0.31 8.42
N ILE A 232 -10.68 -0.22 7.35
CA ILE A 232 -9.22 -0.28 7.44
C ILE A 232 -8.61 0.73 6.47
N CYS A 233 -7.77 1.62 6.99
CA CYS A 233 -6.96 2.54 6.19
C CYS A 233 -5.55 1.95 6.02
N ASP A 234 -5.30 1.31 4.88
CA ASP A 234 -4.02 0.62 4.62
C ASP A 234 -2.81 1.54 4.80
N TYR A 235 -2.87 2.77 4.27
CA TYR A 235 -1.83 3.78 4.43
C TYR A 235 -1.47 4.03 5.91
N ALA A 236 -2.48 4.20 6.75
CA ALA A 236 -2.25 4.52 8.16
C ALA A 236 -1.71 3.31 8.93
N VAL A 237 -2.20 2.10 8.64
CA VAL A 237 -1.68 0.86 9.24
C VAL A 237 -0.22 0.63 8.84
N ALA A 238 0.10 0.78 7.54
CA ALA A 238 1.45 0.61 7.02
C ALA A 238 2.44 1.60 7.65
N LEU A 239 2.11 2.90 7.67
CA LEU A 239 2.95 3.93 8.28
C LEU A 239 3.05 3.76 9.80
N ALA A 240 1.98 3.31 10.47
CA ALA A 240 2.01 2.98 11.89
C ALA A 240 3.01 1.85 12.18
N ASN A 241 2.98 0.76 11.41
CA ASN A 241 3.94 -0.35 11.53
C ASN A 241 5.38 0.08 11.24
N LEU A 242 5.58 0.95 10.24
CA LEU A 242 6.91 1.51 9.96
C LEU A 242 7.41 2.41 11.10
N GLY A 243 6.56 3.24 11.68
CA GLY A 243 6.89 4.08 12.84
C GLY A 243 7.25 3.24 14.08
N LEU A 244 6.46 2.21 14.37
CA LEU A 244 6.71 1.27 15.46
C LEU A 244 8.04 0.54 15.28
N ARG A 245 8.34 0.07 14.06
CA ARG A 245 9.63 -0.57 13.72
C ARG A 245 10.84 0.32 13.97
N ARG A 246 10.62 1.64 13.96
CA ARG A 246 11.64 2.67 14.22
C ARG A 246 11.59 3.25 15.64
N GLY A 247 10.82 2.64 16.53
CA GLY A 247 10.77 2.99 17.94
C GLY A 247 9.87 4.20 18.27
N LEU A 248 8.95 4.57 17.38
CA LEU A 248 7.94 5.60 17.67
C LEU A 248 6.66 4.98 18.23
N ALA A 249 6.06 5.68 19.19
CA ALA A 249 4.75 5.31 19.72
C ALA A 249 3.62 5.83 18.82
N VAL A 250 2.60 4.99 18.59
CA VAL A 250 1.39 5.37 17.84
C VAL A 250 0.29 5.78 18.82
N THR A 251 0.07 7.08 18.96
CA THR A 251 -0.95 7.68 19.82
C THR A 251 -2.24 8.01 19.08
N ALA A 252 -2.22 8.07 17.74
CA ALA A 252 -3.43 8.28 16.95
C ALA A 252 -4.44 7.14 17.15
N GLU A 253 -5.69 7.48 17.47
CA GLU A 253 -6.80 6.53 17.64
C GLU A 253 -7.89 6.83 16.62
N HIS A 254 -8.29 5.82 15.85
CA HIS A 254 -9.37 5.94 14.89
C HIS A 254 -9.94 4.55 14.56
N PRO A 255 -11.26 4.41 14.28
CA PRO A 255 -11.87 3.13 13.93
C PRO A 255 -11.22 2.43 12.73
N THR A 256 -10.67 3.20 11.79
CA THR A 256 -9.98 2.65 10.59
C THR A 256 -8.48 2.38 10.79
N LEU A 257 -7.96 2.52 12.02
CA LEU A 257 -6.61 2.12 12.42
C LEU A 257 -6.71 1.03 13.51
N PRO A 258 -7.08 -0.20 13.15
CA PRO A 258 -7.31 -1.25 14.14
C PRO A 258 -5.99 -1.68 14.79
N ARG A 259 -5.92 -1.61 16.12
CA ARG A 259 -4.70 -1.94 16.90
C ARG A 259 -4.23 -3.38 16.70
N GLY A 260 -5.15 -4.30 16.39
CA GLY A 260 -4.81 -5.71 16.12
C GLY A 260 -3.95 -5.93 14.87
N LEU A 261 -3.92 -4.97 13.92
CA LEU A 261 -3.03 -5.02 12.76
C LEU A 261 -1.65 -4.41 13.03
N LEU A 262 -1.47 -3.73 14.17
CA LEU A 262 -0.20 -3.08 14.50
C LEU A 262 0.80 -4.09 15.06
N ILE A 263 2.07 -3.95 14.71
CA ILE A 263 3.14 -4.71 15.35
C ILE A 263 3.27 -4.32 16.82
N GLN A 264 3.68 -5.27 17.65
CA GLN A 264 4.00 -4.96 19.05
C GLN A 264 5.39 -4.29 19.11
N PRO A 265 5.56 -3.25 19.95
CA PRO A 265 6.86 -2.58 20.16
C PRO A 265 7.95 -3.51 20.68
#